data_AF-A0A7S1L0G0-F1
#
_entry.id   AF-A0A7S1L0G0-F1
#
_cell.length_a   1.000
_cell.length_b   1.000
_cell.length_c   1.000
_cell.angle_alpha   90.00
_cell.angle_beta   90.00
_cell.angle_gamma   90.00
#
_symmetry.space_group_name_H-M   'P 1'
#
loop_
_entity.id
_entity.type
_entity.pdbx_description
1 polymer ?
#
loop_
_entity_poly.entity_id
_entity_poly.type
_entity_poly.pdbx_seq_one_letter_code
_entity_poly.pdbx_strand_id
1 'polypeptide(L)'
;RAGLKVVIMSLPQKLSRLVLLSRIGAQSMKGGINMRSFFGLGYGSTITGLEDELTSAARRRGRAQPLEITVVRAGPLRSYEAATQVRCLPGDSTNAGCTSVETAVEALLQTLALSVDTNVCVVDVPCPEGAAQAPDWPELLLPFIGPEVWRTEVASAQRAAIFAQSWAEEWFRTADEKGSMKDTLRWGLKTPVQLRNTPSGVIFKFRPFGTPTAREFEDLEEGGFEFIAERPTRGSPRLRVRRCSYGSKVIIKDNSERAVLRKFQEDWAEAGL
;
A
#
# COMPACT_ATOMS: atom_id res chain seq x y z
N ARG A 1 3.67 24.67 15.47
CA ARG A 1 2.37 24.18 14.92
C ARG A 1 1.74 25.17 13.94
N ALA A 2 1.51 26.44 14.30
CA ALA A 2 0.93 27.44 13.39
C ALA A 2 1.74 27.63 12.09
N GLY A 3 3.07 27.79 12.18
CA GLY A 3 3.92 27.95 10.99
C GLY A 3 3.90 26.76 10.03
N LEU A 4 3.90 25.52 10.56
CA LEU A 4 3.79 24.32 9.74
C LEU A 4 2.45 24.26 8.99
N LYS A 5 1.35 24.61 9.65
CA LYS A 5 0.03 24.68 9.03
C LYS A 5 0.01 25.69 7.88
N VAL A 6 0.67 26.84 8.05
CA VAL A 6 0.83 27.84 6.98
C VAL A 6 1.66 27.29 5.81
N VAL A 7 2.75 26.57 6.07
CA VAL A 7 3.55 25.91 5.02
C VAL A 7 2.72 24.89 4.25
N ILE A 8 1.95 24.06 4.95
CA ILE A 8 1.12 23.03 4.32
C ILE A 8 -0.04 23.66 3.51
N MET A 9 -0.65 24.73 4.04
CA MET A 9 -1.73 25.45 3.35
C MET A 9 -1.22 26.29 2.16
N SER A 10 0.07 26.63 2.13
CA SER A 10 0.70 27.32 1.00
C SER A 10 1.24 26.37 -0.07
N LEU A 11 1.16 25.05 0.12
CA LEU A 11 1.53 24.09 -0.91
C LEU A 11 0.71 24.35 -2.19
N PRO A 12 1.34 24.39 -3.38
CA PRO A 12 0.64 24.63 -4.63
C PRO A 12 -0.53 23.68 -4.82
N GLN A 13 -1.65 24.19 -5.34
CA GLN A 13 -2.84 23.36 -5.64
C GLN A 13 -2.52 22.22 -6.62
N LYS A 14 -1.56 22.44 -7.53
CA LYS A 14 -1.10 21.43 -8.50
C LYS A 14 -0.21 20.35 -7.88
N LEU A 15 0.22 20.50 -6.63
CA LEU A 15 1.03 19.49 -5.95
C LEU A 15 0.17 18.25 -5.68
N SER A 16 0.45 17.14 -6.35
CA SER A 16 -0.30 15.89 -6.21
C SER A 16 0.33 14.91 -5.22
N ARG A 17 1.63 15.05 -4.92
CA ARG A 17 2.36 14.13 -4.04
C ARG A 17 3.37 14.84 -3.16
N LEU A 18 3.52 14.34 -1.94
CA LEU A 18 4.51 14.78 -0.96
C LEU A 18 5.09 13.55 -0.25
N VAL A 19 6.41 13.47 -0.15
CA VAL A 19 7.08 12.42 0.62
C VAL A 19 7.76 13.08 1.83
N LEU A 20 7.55 12.50 3.01
CA LEU A 20 8.10 12.98 4.28
C LEU A 20 9.10 11.95 4.82
N LEU A 21 10.32 12.39 5.12
CA LEU A 21 11.23 11.62 5.95
C LEU A 21 10.91 11.84 7.44
N SER A 22 10.73 10.75 8.17
CA SER A 22 10.41 10.74 9.61
C SER A 22 11.24 9.66 10.31
N ARG A 23 10.94 9.41 11.59
CA ARG A 23 11.61 8.42 12.43
C ARG A 23 10.72 7.23 12.75
N ILE A 24 11.32 6.04 12.84
CA ILE A 24 10.67 4.85 13.40
C ILE A 24 10.25 5.14 14.84
N GLY A 25 9.05 4.70 15.21
CA GLY A 25 8.46 4.99 16.53
C GLY A 25 7.91 6.40 16.69
N ALA A 26 7.82 7.22 15.63
CA ALA A 26 7.10 8.49 15.70
C ALA A 26 5.62 8.29 16.13
N GLN A 27 4.96 7.25 15.62
CA GLN A 27 3.55 6.97 15.92
C GLN A 27 3.33 6.03 17.12
N SER A 28 4.38 5.37 17.65
CA SER A 28 4.23 4.43 18.77
C SER A 28 3.81 5.11 20.09
N MET A 29 3.95 6.44 20.18
CA MET A 29 3.48 7.22 21.32
C MET A 29 1.98 7.58 21.26
N LYS A 30 1.28 7.28 20.16
CA LYS A 30 -0.18 7.42 20.09
C LYS A 30 -0.85 6.25 20.80
N GLY A 31 -1.36 6.49 22.00
CA GLY A 31 -2.14 5.51 22.75
C GLY A 31 -1.95 5.58 24.27
N GLY A 32 -0.88 6.25 24.74
CA GLY A 32 -0.70 6.55 26.16
C GLY A 32 -1.05 8.00 26.47
N ILE A 33 -1.65 8.26 27.65
CA ILE A 33 -1.76 9.60 28.22
C ILE A 33 -0.33 10.07 28.52
N ASN A 34 0.34 10.67 27.53
CA ASN A 34 1.68 11.17 27.71
C ASN A 34 1.60 12.55 28.37
N MET A 35 1.64 12.57 29.71
CA MET A 35 1.65 13.81 30.48
C MET A 35 2.78 14.76 30.05
N ARG A 36 3.90 14.26 29.51
CA ARG A 36 4.99 15.11 29.00
C ARG A 36 4.60 15.93 27.76
N SER A 37 3.66 15.43 26.95
CA SER A 37 3.09 16.19 25.82
C SER A 37 2.13 17.28 26.27
N PHE A 38 1.49 17.12 27.44
CA PHE A 38 0.65 18.16 28.07
C PHE A 38 1.47 19.34 28.58
N PHE A 39 2.70 19.12 29.04
CA PHE A 39 3.57 20.17 29.57
C PHE A 39 4.56 20.75 28.54
N GLY A 40 4.45 20.43 27.25
CA GLY A 40 5.30 21.00 26.20
C GLY A 40 6.78 20.62 26.26
N LEU A 41 7.18 19.66 27.11
CA LEU A 41 8.58 19.33 27.41
C LEU A 41 9.13 18.15 26.57
N GLY A 42 8.43 17.72 25.53
CA GLY A 42 8.83 16.56 24.72
C GLY A 42 9.01 16.87 23.24
N TYR A 43 10.26 16.90 22.77
CA TYR A 43 10.63 16.95 21.34
C TYR A 43 10.03 15.79 20.52
N GLY A 44 9.64 14.68 21.16
CA GLY A 44 8.96 13.59 20.47
C GLY A 44 7.57 13.91 19.95
N SER A 45 6.94 14.99 20.44
CA SER A 45 5.57 15.40 20.05
C SER A 45 5.51 16.21 18.76
N THR A 46 6.65 16.70 18.24
CA THR A 46 6.67 17.56 17.06
C THR A 46 6.60 16.76 15.76
N ILE A 47 7.32 15.63 15.68
CA ILE A 47 7.36 14.79 14.47
C ILE A 47 6.03 14.05 14.29
N THR A 48 5.47 13.44 15.34
CA THR A 48 4.14 12.81 15.28
C THR A 48 3.06 13.82 14.90
N GLY A 49 3.10 15.01 15.51
CA GLY A 49 2.17 16.09 15.17
C GLY A 49 2.35 16.62 13.76
N LEU A 50 3.57 16.59 13.21
CA LEU A 50 3.86 16.93 11.82
C LEU A 50 3.27 15.90 10.86
N GLU A 51 3.50 14.60 11.10
CA GLU A 51 2.91 13.52 10.29
C GLU A 51 1.37 13.63 10.28
N ASP A 52 0.78 13.90 11.44
CA ASP A 52 -0.67 14.01 11.61
C ASP A 52 -1.25 15.23 10.93
N GLU A 53 -0.62 16.39 11.09
CA GLU A 53 -1.09 17.63 10.47
C GLU A 53 -0.96 17.55 8.95
N LEU A 54 0.14 16.98 8.44
CA LEU A 54 0.33 16.72 7.02
C LEU A 54 -0.76 15.79 6.49
N THR A 55 -0.93 14.63 7.12
CA THR A 55 -1.96 13.66 6.74
C THR A 55 -3.36 14.26 6.82
N SER A 56 -3.65 15.06 7.86
CA SER A 56 -4.92 15.78 8.02
C SER A 56 -5.14 16.80 6.91
N ALA A 57 -4.11 17.57 6.55
CA ALA A 57 -4.21 18.59 5.52
C ALA A 57 -4.36 17.99 4.12
N ALA A 58 -3.67 16.90 3.81
CA ALA A 58 -3.91 16.13 2.59
C ALA A 58 -5.36 15.63 2.51
N ARG A 59 -5.91 15.10 3.62
CA ARG A 59 -7.31 14.68 3.70
C ARG A 59 -8.31 15.81 3.48
N ARG A 60 -7.95 17.06 3.79
CA ARG A 60 -8.81 18.24 3.57
C ARG A 60 -8.81 18.71 2.12
N ARG A 61 -7.86 18.26 1.28
CA ARG A 61 -7.90 18.59 -0.14
C ARG A 61 -9.03 17.84 -0.84
N GLY A 62 -9.74 18.54 -1.71
CA GLY A 62 -10.91 18.01 -2.41
C GLY A 62 -10.56 16.89 -3.39
N ARG A 63 -11.57 16.09 -3.76
CA ARG A 63 -11.45 14.98 -4.73
C ARG A 63 -10.81 15.39 -6.07
N ALA A 64 -11.00 16.64 -6.51
CA ALA A 64 -10.48 17.13 -7.78
C ALA A 64 -8.96 17.35 -7.76
N GLN A 65 -8.34 17.46 -6.58
CA GLN A 65 -6.92 17.75 -6.41
C GLN A 65 -6.38 17.02 -5.17
N PRO A 66 -6.33 15.67 -5.19
CA PRO A 66 -5.82 14.91 -4.06
C PRO A 66 -4.33 15.21 -3.84
N LEU A 67 -3.90 15.24 -2.58
CA LEU A 67 -2.50 15.23 -2.21
C LEU A 67 -2.18 13.90 -1.55
N GLU A 68 -1.37 13.10 -2.23
CA GLU A 68 -0.84 11.86 -1.69
C GLU A 68 0.33 12.19 -0.75
N ILE A 69 0.31 11.59 0.43
CA ILE A 69 1.39 11.75 1.41
C ILE A 69 1.93 10.38 1.76
N THR A 70 3.23 10.22 1.54
CA THR A 70 3.97 9.01 1.88
C THR A 70 5.02 9.33 2.92
N VAL A 71 4.99 8.65 4.06
CA VAL A 71 5.97 8.83 5.13
C VAL A 71 7.00 7.70 5.08
N VAL A 72 8.26 8.04 4.85
CA VAL A 72 9.41 7.15 4.97
C VAL A 72 9.97 7.32 6.38
N ARG A 73 9.97 6.28 7.20
CA ARG A 73 10.46 6.29 8.57
C ARG A 73 11.82 5.61 8.63
N ALA A 74 12.86 6.36 8.97
CA ALA A 74 14.20 5.83 9.19
C ALA A 74 14.41 5.52 10.67
N GLY A 75 15.22 4.50 10.96
CA GLY A 75 15.74 4.21 12.29
C GLY A 75 16.75 5.26 12.76
N PRO A 76 17.34 5.08 13.95
CA PRO A 76 18.43 5.93 14.42
C PRO A 76 19.59 5.95 13.41
N LEU A 77 20.09 7.15 13.12
CA LEU A 77 21.19 7.34 12.17
C LEU A 77 22.49 6.74 12.73
N ARG A 78 23.21 5.99 11.90
CA ARG A 78 24.57 5.49 12.18
C ARG A 78 25.60 6.23 11.35
N SER A 79 26.76 6.49 11.96
CA SER A 79 27.81 7.32 11.35
C SER A 79 28.85 6.53 10.54
N TYR A 80 29.11 5.24 10.81
CA TYR A 80 30.15 4.46 10.10
C TYR A 80 29.90 2.93 10.12
N GLU A 81 30.54 2.25 9.17
CA GLU A 81 30.09 1.10 8.37
C GLU A 81 30.34 -0.32 8.92
N ALA A 82 29.38 -1.21 8.61
CA ALA A 82 29.62 -2.59 8.20
C ALA A 82 28.82 -2.81 6.90
N ALA A 83 29.13 -3.84 6.12
CA ALA A 83 28.24 -4.26 5.03
C ALA A 83 26.83 -4.49 5.60
N THR A 84 25.85 -3.72 5.13
CA THR A 84 24.46 -3.85 5.58
C THR A 84 23.53 -4.07 4.42
N GLN A 85 22.59 -4.99 4.60
CA GLN A 85 21.47 -5.17 3.71
C GLN A 85 20.33 -4.23 4.12
N VAL A 86 19.68 -3.58 3.16
CA VAL A 86 18.52 -2.74 3.42
C VAL A 86 17.25 -3.61 3.50
N ARG A 87 16.38 -3.31 4.46
CA ARG A 87 15.02 -3.86 4.52
C ARG A 87 13.99 -2.75 4.61
N CYS A 88 12.92 -2.90 3.85
CA CYS A 88 11.71 -2.10 3.98
C CYS A 88 10.66 -2.88 4.79
N LEU A 89 9.99 -2.20 5.71
CA LEU A 89 9.00 -2.74 6.63
C LEU A 89 7.72 -1.88 6.56
N PRO A 90 6.57 -2.42 6.99
CA PRO A 90 5.34 -1.65 7.16
C PRO A 90 5.57 -0.40 8.02
N GLY A 91 4.91 0.71 7.67
CA GLY A 91 5.10 1.99 8.33
C GLY A 91 4.76 2.01 9.82
N ASP A 92 3.97 1.05 10.31
CA ASP A 92 3.63 0.87 11.73
C ASP A 92 4.66 0.01 12.48
N SER A 93 5.71 -0.46 11.81
CA SER A 93 6.77 -1.24 12.45
C SER A 93 7.44 -0.45 13.56
N THR A 94 7.58 -1.09 14.72
CA THR A 94 8.29 -0.58 15.89
C THR A 94 9.73 -1.07 15.95
N ASN A 95 10.18 -1.85 14.96
CA ASN A 95 11.51 -2.44 14.97
C ASN A 95 12.58 -1.36 14.79
N ALA A 96 13.33 -1.09 15.85
CA ALA A 96 14.33 -0.02 15.93
C ALA A 96 15.70 -0.46 15.36
N GLY A 97 15.69 -1.00 14.14
CA GLY A 97 16.92 -1.12 13.36
C GLY A 97 17.55 0.26 13.14
N CYS A 98 18.86 0.32 12.95
CA CYS A 98 19.52 1.58 12.59
C CYS A 98 19.44 1.80 11.08
N THR A 99 19.62 3.04 10.62
CA THR A 99 19.59 3.37 9.19
C THR A 99 20.73 4.33 8.88
N SER A 100 21.51 4.07 7.85
CA SER A 100 22.52 4.98 7.31
C SER A 100 21.84 6.18 6.66
N VAL A 101 22.59 7.27 6.54
CA VAL A 101 22.09 8.49 5.89
C VAL A 101 21.81 8.20 4.41
N GLU A 102 22.68 7.42 3.77
CA GLU A 102 22.60 6.97 2.39
C GLU A 102 21.31 6.16 2.16
N THR A 103 21.05 5.15 3.00
CA THR A 103 19.81 4.36 2.92
C THR A 103 18.57 5.25 3.10
N ALA A 104 18.59 6.20 4.04
CA ALA A 104 17.44 7.07 4.29
C ALA A 104 17.15 8.02 3.11
N VAL A 105 18.19 8.59 2.51
CA VAL A 105 18.08 9.47 1.34
C VAL A 105 17.61 8.68 0.12
N GLU A 106 18.21 7.52 -0.14
CA GLU A 106 17.86 6.69 -1.27
C GLU A 106 16.42 6.16 -1.15
N ALA A 107 16.01 5.72 0.04
CA ALA A 107 14.61 5.37 0.31
C ALA A 107 13.65 6.51 -0.04
N LEU A 108 13.99 7.76 0.33
CA LEU A 108 13.16 8.93 0.06
C LEU A 108 13.01 9.17 -1.45
N LEU A 109 14.11 9.12 -2.19
CA LEU A 109 14.14 9.32 -3.64
C LEU A 109 13.40 8.20 -4.37
N GLN A 110 13.64 6.95 -3.99
CA GLN A 110 13.02 5.77 -4.60
C GLN A 110 11.52 5.70 -4.30
N THR A 111 11.10 6.06 -3.09
CA THR A 111 9.68 6.18 -2.72
C THR A 111 8.96 7.17 -3.63
N LEU A 112 9.59 8.33 -3.89
CA LEU A 112 9.03 9.34 -4.78
C LEU A 112 8.98 8.86 -6.23
N ALA A 113 10.07 8.27 -6.73
CA ALA A 113 10.19 7.80 -8.11
C ALA A 113 9.23 6.65 -8.43
N LEU A 114 9.07 5.70 -7.50
CA LEU A 114 8.24 4.50 -7.68
C LEU A 114 6.78 4.71 -7.31
N SER A 115 6.38 5.91 -6.91
CA SER A 115 5.00 6.23 -6.55
C SER A 115 4.46 5.34 -5.42
N VAL A 116 5.29 5.10 -4.40
CA VAL A 116 4.90 4.37 -3.18
C VAL A 116 3.77 5.14 -2.49
N ASP A 117 2.65 4.48 -2.20
CA ASP A 117 1.41 5.10 -1.71
C ASP A 117 1.08 4.77 -0.25
N THR A 118 1.94 3.96 0.39
CA THR A 118 1.84 3.61 1.80
C THR A 118 3.11 3.99 2.55
N ASN A 119 2.95 4.26 3.85
CA ASN A 119 4.07 4.60 4.71
C ASN A 119 4.99 3.39 4.88
N VAL A 120 6.29 3.64 4.85
CA VAL A 120 7.32 2.60 4.93
C VAL A 120 8.30 2.90 6.06
N CYS A 121 8.81 1.86 6.68
CA CYS A 121 9.96 1.94 7.58
C CYS A 121 11.17 1.35 6.87
N VAL A 122 12.34 1.99 6.96
CA VAL A 122 13.57 1.52 6.32
C VAL A 122 14.66 1.36 7.36
N VAL A 123 15.27 0.18 7.39
CA VAL A 123 16.33 -0.18 8.33
C VAL A 123 17.46 -0.92 7.63
N ASP A 124 18.67 -0.69 8.10
CA ASP A 124 19.86 -1.45 7.73
C ASP A 124 19.97 -2.67 8.66
N VAL A 125 20.27 -3.82 8.06
CA VAL A 125 20.48 -5.09 8.75
C VAL A 125 21.92 -5.53 8.52
N PRO A 126 22.62 -6.03 9.56
CA PRO A 126 23.95 -6.58 9.40
C PRO A 126 23.96 -7.66 8.31
N CYS A 127 24.81 -7.48 7.29
CA CYS A 127 25.00 -8.48 6.25
C CYS A 127 25.98 -9.54 6.76
N PRO A 128 25.73 -10.85 6.57
CA PRO A 128 26.75 -11.86 6.79
C PRO A 128 28.00 -11.56 5.93
N GLU A 129 29.18 -11.88 6.45
CA GLU A 129 30.46 -11.51 5.85
C GLU A 129 30.53 -11.88 4.36
N GLY A 130 30.81 -10.87 3.51
CA GLY A 130 31.15 -11.07 2.10
C GLY A 130 30.03 -10.85 1.06
N ALA A 131 28.81 -10.47 1.44
CA ALA A 131 27.68 -10.35 0.51
C ALA A 131 27.00 -8.96 0.45
N ALA A 132 27.79 -7.88 0.46
CA ALA A 132 27.25 -6.52 0.28
C ALA A 132 26.79 -6.27 -1.16
N GLN A 133 25.60 -6.75 -1.53
CA GLN A 133 24.96 -6.36 -2.78
C GLN A 133 24.16 -5.08 -2.59
N ALA A 134 24.24 -4.16 -3.56
CA ALA A 134 23.40 -2.96 -3.56
C ALA A 134 21.91 -3.35 -3.48
N PRO A 135 21.11 -2.64 -2.67
CA PRO A 135 19.69 -2.95 -2.52
C PRO A 135 18.93 -2.75 -3.83
N ASP A 136 18.08 -3.72 -4.16
CA ASP A 136 17.14 -3.60 -5.27
C ASP A 136 15.89 -2.84 -4.80
N TRP A 137 15.97 -1.51 -4.77
CA TRP A 137 14.90 -0.65 -4.27
C TRP A 137 13.53 -0.88 -4.91
N PRO A 138 13.42 -1.03 -6.25
CA PRO A 138 12.17 -1.44 -6.88
C PRO A 138 11.55 -2.68 -6.25
N GLU A 139 12.37 -3.67 -5.90
CA GLU A 139 11.91 -4.90 -5.26
C GLU A 139 11.53 -4.69 -3.78
N LEU A 140 12.35 -3.96 -3.03
CA LEU A 140 12.12 -3.70 -1.61
C LEU A 140 10.88 -2.84 -1.38
N LEU A 141 10.64 -1.86 -2.25
CA LEU A 141 9.53 -0.94 -2.15
C LEU A 141 8.25 -1.45 -2.83
N LEU A 142 8.37 -2.51 -3.62
CA LEU A 142 7.25 -3.10 -4.34
C LEU A 142 6.01 -3.38 -3.49
N PRO A 143 6.12 -3.95 -2.26
CA PRO A 143 4.95 -4.23 -1.41
C PRO A 143 4.24 -2.96 -0.93
N PHE A 144 4.86 -1.80 -1.13
CA PHE A 144 4.40 -0.48 -0.71
C PHE A 144 3.93 0.39 -1.89
N ILE A 145 3.97 -0.16 -3.10
CA ILE A 145 3.36 0.45 -4.29
C ILE A 145 1.95 -0.13 -4.40
N GLY A 146 0.96 0.61 -3.95
CA GLY A 146 -0.34 0.07 -3.58
C GLY A 146 -0.29 -0.48 -2.15
N PRO A 147 -1.41 -0.51 -1.41
CA PRO A 147 -1.56 -1.47 -0.32
C PRO A 147 -1.58 -2.89 -0.93
N GLU A 148 -0.40 -3.47 -1.15
CA GLU A 148 -0.26 -4.89 -1.46
C GLU A 148 -0.79 -5.69 -0.27
N VAL A 149 -1.77 -6.56 -0.54
CA VAL A 149 -2.44 -7.37 0.49
C VAL A 149 -2.06 -8.84 0.39
N TRP A 150 -1.49 -9.26 -0.74
CA TRP A 150 -1.02 -10.64 -0.94
C TRP A 150 -0.01 -10.74 -2.09
N ARG A 151 0.93 -11.70 -1.98
CA ARG A 151 1.97 -11.99 -2.98
C ARG A 151 2.30 -13.47 -2.97
N THR A 152 2.58 -14.03 -4.15
CA THR A 152 3.24 -15.34 -4.31
C THR A 152 4.21 -15.33 -5.50
N GLU A 153 5.28 -16.11 -5.41
CA GLU A 153 6.11 -16.44 -6.58
C GLU A 153 5.38 -17.44 -7.48
N VAL A 154 5.59 -17.34 -8.79
CA VAL A 154 4.94 -18.21 -9.78
C VAL A 154 5.95 -18.65 -10.85
N ALA A 155 5.74 -19.83 -11.42
CA ALA A 155 6.59 -20.31 -12.50
C ALA A 155 6.45 -19.47 -13.79
N SER A 156 5.27 -18.90 -14.04
CA SER A 156 5.00 -18.11 -15.24
C SER A 156 3.99 -16.99 -14.98
N ALA A 157 4.42 -15.74 -15.17
CA ALA A 157 3.54 -14.57 -15.08
C ALA A 157 2.35 -14.66 -16.05
N GLN A 158 2.56 -15.19 -17.25
CA GLN A 158 1.47 -15.34 -18.23
C GLN A 158 0.40 -16.33 -17.76
N ARG A 159 0.80 -17.47 -17.18
CA ARG A 159 -0.15 -18.45 -16.64
C ARG A 159 -0.89 -17.89 -15.43
N ALA A 160 -0.19 -17.18 -14.56
CA ALA A 160 -0.80 -16.54 -13.40
C ALA A 160 -1.81 -15.44 -13.79
N ALA A 161 -1.52 -14.64 -14.83
CA ALA A 161 -2.45 -13.65 -15.37
C ALA A 161 -3.74 -14.31 -15.88
N ILE A 162 -3.60 -15.36 -16.70
CA ILE A 162 -4.74 -16.10 -17.27
C ILE A 162 -5.57 -16.77 -16.18
N PHE A 163 -4.91 -17.34 -15.15
CA PHE A 163 -5.60 -17.91 -14.00
C PHE A 163 -6.40 -16.84 -13.27
N ALA A 164 -5.78 -15.71 -12.90
CA ALA A 164 -6.46 -14.65 -12.16
C ALA A 164 -7.67 -14.08 -12.92
N GLN A 165 -7.55 -13.91 -14.24
CA GLN A 165 -8.65 -13.48 -15.12
C GLN A 165 -9.78 -14.50 -15.14
N SER A 166 -9.46 -15.76 -15.47
CA SER A 166 -10.45 -16.85 -15.55
C SER A 166 -11.16 -17.06 -14.22
N TRP A 167 -10.40 -17.06 -13.12
CA TRP A 167 -10.91 -17.18 -11.76
C TRP A 167 -11.89 -16.05 -11.41
N ALA A 168 -11.51 -14.80 -11.68
CA ALA A 168 -12.36 -13.66 -11.37
C ALA A 168 -13.65 -13.72 -12.20
N GLU A 169 -13.53 -13.99 -13.50
CA GLU A 169 -14.70 -14.13 -14.35
C GLU A 169 -15.60 -15.28 -13.91
N GLU A 170 -15.07 -16.45 -13.59
CA GLU A 170 -15.88 -17.59 -13.14
C GLU A 170 -16.57 -17.29 -11.81
N TRP A 171 -15.83 -16.78 -10.83
CA TRP A 171 -16.35 -16.59 -9.49
C TRP A 171 -17.40 -15.47 -9.42
N PHE A 172 -17.21 -14.38 -10.17
CA PHE A 172 -18.11 -13.23 -10.13
C PHE A 172 -19.24 -13.28 -11.19
N ARG A 173 -19.02 -13.83 -12.39
CA ARG A 173 -20.08 -13.95 -13.42
C ARG A 173 -21.15 -14.97 -13.03
N THR A 174 -20.76 -16.05 -12.36
CA THR A 174 -21.71 -17.04 -11.85
C THR A 174 -22.70 -16.41 -10.86
N ALA A 175 -22.30 -15.35 -10.16
CA ALA A 175 -23.18 -14.60 -9.25
C ALA A 175 -24.22 -13.73 -9.99
N ASP A 176 -23.85 -13.15 -11.15
CA ASP A 176 -24.72 -12.25 -11.92
C ASP A 176 -25.71 -13.00 -12.83
N GLU A 177 -25.27 -14.01 -13.60
CA GLU A 177 -26.12 -14.69 -14.59
C GLU A 177 -27.21 -15.57 -13.97
N LYS A 178 -26.94 -16.18 -12.81
CA LYS A 178 -27.92 -17.04 -12.11
C LYS A 178 -28.80 -16.26 -11.12
N GLY A 179 -28.64 -14.94 -11.01
CA GLY A 179 -29.30 -14.11 -9.98
C GLY A 179 -29.01 -14.59 -8.55
N SER A 180 -28.00 -15.43 -8.39
CA SER A 180 -27.72 -16.18 -7.17
C SER A 180 -26.38 -15.74 -6.65
N MET A 181 -26.39 -14.59 -5.97
CA MET A 181 -25.32 -14.15 -5.08
C MET A 181 -25.02 -15.17 -3.96
N LYS A 182 -25.71 -16.32 -3.88
CA LYS A 182 -25.57 -17.32 -2.81
C LYS A 182 -24.13 -17.81 -2.63
N ASP A 183 -23.40 -18.03 -3.72
CA ASP A 183 -22.04 -18.55 -3.63
C ASP A 183 -21.07 -17.48 -3.13
N THR A 184 -21.15 -16.24 -3.63
CA THR A 184 -20.34 -15.12 -3.11
C THR A 184 -20.73 -14.72 -1.68
N LEU A 185 -22.04 -14.78 -1.34
CA LEU A 185 -22.56 -14.58 0.02
C LEU A 185 -22.04 -15.62 1.01
N ARG A 186 -21.87 -16.89 0.59
CA ARG A 186 -21.28 -17.95 1.43
C ARG A 186 -19.87 -17.59 1.87
N TRP A 187 -19.11 -16.89 1.03
CA TRP A 187 -17.78 -16.40 1.35
C TRP A 187 -17.77 -15.09 2.15
N GLY A 188 -18.94 -14.46 2.33
CA GLY A 188 -19.08 -13.19 3.04
C GLY A 188 -19.00 -11.95 2.14
N LEU A 189 -18.91 -12.14 0.81
CA LEU A 189 -18.94 -11.05 -0.14
C LEU A 189 -20.39 -10.66 -0.44
N LYS A 190 -20.83 -9.54 0.13
CA LYS A 190 -22.19 -9.01 -0.07
C LYS A 190 -22.27 -7.95 -1.16
N THR A 191 -21.15 -7.35 -1.54
CA THR A 191 -21.12 -6.26 -2.51
C THR A 191 -20.83 -6.82 -3.90
N PRO A 192 -21.66 -6.52 -4.92
CA PRO A 192 -21.33 -6.80 -6.31
C PRO A 192 -19.96 -6.23 -6.68
N VAL A 193 -19.33 -6.79 -7.72
CA VAL A 193 -18.08 -6.27 -8.27
C VAL A 193 -18.22 -6.02 -9.76
N GLN A 194 -17.46 -5.07 -10.27
CA GLN A 194 -17.27 -4.90 -11.71
C GLN A 194 -15.82 -5.28 -12.04
N LEU A 195 -15.63 -6.09 -13.09
CA LEU A 195 -14.32 -6.59 -13.51
C LEU A 195 -13.79 -5.83 -14.72
N ARG A 196 -12.46 -5.76 -14.84
CA ARG A 196 -11.74 -5.30 -16.03
C ARG A 196 -10.45 -6.10 -16.17
N ASN A 197 -10.35 -6.88 -17.24
CA ASN A 197 -9.13 -7.59 -17.56
C ASN A 197 -8.04 -6.62 -18.04
N THR A 198 -6.80 -6.94 -17.71
CA THR A 198 -5.60 -6.23 -18.18
C THR A 198 -4.63 -7.24 -18.79
N PRO A 199 -3.64 -6.82 -19.60
CA PRO A 199 -2.64 -7.76 -20.12
C PRO A 199 -1.87 -8.54 -19.04
N SER A 200 -1.81 -8.00 -17.82
CA SER A 200 -1.07 -8.56 -16.69
C SER A 200 -1.94 -9.27 -15.66
N GLY A 201 -3.27 -9.27 -15.81
CA GLY A 201 -4.17 -9.90 -14.85
C GLY A 201 -5.56 -9.28 -14.88
N VAL A 202 -6.10 -8.93 -13.71
CA VAL A 202 -7.48 -8.45 -13.59
C VAL A 202 -7.61 -7.40 -12.49
N ILE A 203 -8.42 -6.37 -12.74
CA ILE A 203 -8.82 -5.38 -11.76
C ILE A 203 -10.31 -5.58 -11.51
N PHE A 204 -10.74 -5.47 -10.26
CA PHE A 204 -12.15 -5.32 -9.96
C PHE A 204 -12.41 -4.33 -8.87
N LYS A 205 -13.56 -3.66 -8.98
CA LYS A 205 -14.03 -2.65 -8.03
C LYS A 205 -15.35 -3.09 -7.42
N PHE A 206 -15.55 -2.79 -6.15
CA PHE A 206 -16.83 -3.00 -5.51
C PHE A 206 -17.87 -2.03 -6.08
N ARG A 207 -19.07 -2.54 -6.30
CA ARG A 207 -20.20 -1.80 -6.86
C ARG A 207 -21.36 -1.85 -5.86
N PRO A 208 -21.55 -0.80 -5.05
CA PRO A 208 -22.63 -0.74 -4.06
C PRO A 208 -24.00 -1.02 -4.66
N PHE A 209 -24.87 -1.63 -3.86
CA PHE A 209 -26.28 -1.76 -4.21
C PHE A 209 -26.89 -0.38 -4.52
N GLY A 210 -27.63 -0.29 -5.61
CA GLY A 210 -28.22 0.96 -6.09
C GLY A 210 -27.29 1.80 -6.98
N THR A 211 -26.07 1.35 -7.27
CA THR A 211 -25.21 2.03 -8.26
C THR A 211 -25.83 1.89 -9.66
N PRO A 212 -26.19 3.01 -10.35
CA PRO A 212 -26.87 2.97 -11.65
C PRO A 212 -26.10 2.17 -12.68
N THR A 213 -26.74 1.24 -13.39
CA THR A 213 -26.10 0.33 -14.38
C THR A 213 -25.24 1.05 -15.41
N ALA A 214 -25.63 2.26 -15.82
CA ALA A 214 -24.88 3.12 -16.74
C ALA A 214 -23.56 3.69 -16.19
N ARG A 215 -23.26 3.50 -14.90
CA ARG A 215 -22.01 3.96 -14.30
C ARG A 215 -20.87 3.02 -14.72
N GLU A 216 -19.87 3.59 -15.38
CA GLU A 216 -18.71 2.88 -15.90
C GLU A 216 -17.73 2.48 -14.78
N PHE A 217 -16.81 1.57 -15.10
CA PHE A 217 -15.83 1.04 -14.16
C PHE A 217 -14.96 2.17 -13.55
N GLU A 218 -14.59 3.16 -14.37
CA GLU A 218 -13.77 4.30 -14.01
C GLU A 218 -14.47 5.19 -12.97
N ASP A 219 -15.80 5.27 -13.02
CA ASP A 219 -16.61 6.15 -12.19
C ASP A 219 -16.97 5.56 -10.82
N LEU A 220 -16.67 4.28 -10.58
CA LEU A 220 -16.93 3.63 -9.30
C LEU A 220 -16.08 4.23 -8.18
N GLU A 221 -16.76 4.65 -7.10
CA GLU A 221 -16.15 5.32 -5.93
C GLU A 221 -15.68 4.36 -4.85
N GLU A 222 -16.12 3.11 -4.87
CA GLU A 222 -15.57 2.08 -3.98
C GLU A 222 -14.31 1.48 -4.61
N GLY A 223 -13.34 1.16 -3.74
CA GLY A 223 -12.10 0.52 -4.16
C GLY A 223 -12.33 -0.93 -4.55
N GLY A 224 -11.24 -1.65 -4.76
CA GLY A 224 -11.31 -3.10 -4.93
C GLY A 224 -9.91 -3.69 -4.99
N PHE A 225 -9.71 -4.68 -5.84
CA PHE A 225 -8.42 -5.34 -5.99
C PHE A 225 -7.89 -5.26 -7.40
N GLU A 226 -6.59 -5.30 -7.49
CA GLU A 226 -5.85 -5.48 -8.73
C GLU A 226 -4.92 -6.68 -8.54
N PHE A 227 -5.15 -7.71 -9.34
CA PHE A 227 -4.34 -8.91 -9.45
C PHE A 227 -3.38 -8.71 -10.62
N ILE A 228 -2.07 -8.63 -10.31
CA ILE A 228 -1.01 -8.35 -11.28
C ILE A 228 -0.03 -9.50 -11.28
N ALA A 229 0.03 -10.23 -12.38
CA ALA A 229 1.13 -11.09 -12.67
C ALA A 229 2.21 -10.31 -13.43
N GLU A 230 3.42 -10.30 -12.89
CA GLU A 230 4.53 -9.59 -13.48
C GLU A 230 5.77 -10.46 -13.58
N ARG A 231 6.59 -10.15 -14.58
CA ARG A 231 7.94 -10.67 -14.74
C ARG A 231 8.90 -9.51 -14.51
N PRO A 232 9.40 -9.33 -13.27
CA PRO A 232 10.35 -8.29 -12.97
C PRO A 232 11.61 -8.43 -13.83
N THR A 233 12.31 -7.32 -14.10
CA THR A 233 13.61 -7.36 -14.79
C THR A 233 14.66 -8.14 -13.97
N ARG A 234 14.49 -8.17 -12.65
CA ARG A 234 15.32 -8.92 -11.70
C ARG A 234 14.40 -9.71 -10.77
N GLY A 235 14.53 -11.03 -10.75
CA GLY A 235 13.79 -11.92 -9.86
C GLY A 235 12.82 -12.87 -10.56
N SER A 236 12.20 -13.74 -9.75
CA SER A 236 11.21 -14.71 -10.23
C SER A 236 9.91 -14.02 -10.66
N PRO A 237 9.20 -14.55 -11.67
CA PRO A 237 7.83 -14.13 -11.94
C PRO A 237 6.96 -14.25 -10.68
N ARG A 238 5.97 -13.37 -10.54
CA ARG A 238 5.12 -13.34 -9.34
C ARG A 238 3.72 -12.88 -9.65
N LEU A 239 2.79 -13.27 -8.80
CA LEU A 239 1.42 -12.76 -8.76
C LEU A 239 1.24 -11.93 -7.48
N ARG A 240 0.63 -10.76 -7.64
CA ARG A 240 0.43 -9.79 -6.55
C ARG A 240 -1.01 -9.33 -6.54
N VAL A 241 -1.53 -9.08 -5.34
CA VAL A 241 -2.85 -8.52 -5.14
C VAL A 241 -2.69 -7.22 -4.37
N ARG A 242 -3.17 -6.14 -4.97
CA ARG A 242 -3.12 -4.78 -4.42
C ARG A 242 -4.54 -4.29 -4.22
N ARG A 243 -4.80 -3.49 -3.18
CA ARG A 243 -6.05 -2.72 -3.18
C ARG A 243 -5.93 -1.62 -4.23
N CYS A 244 -6.86 -1.58 -5.16
CA CYS A 244 -6.95 -0.47 -6.11
C CYS A 244 -7.84 0.62 -5.50
N SER A 245 -7.26 1.78 -5.20
CA SER A 245 -7.96 2.95 -4.67
C SER A 245 -7.98 4.04 -5.73
N TYR A 246 -9.12 4.20 -6.41
CA TYR A 246 -9.33 5.31 -7.34
C TYR A 246 -10.17 6.40 -6.67
N GLY A 247 -9.61 7.04 -5.63
CA GLY A 247 -10.17 8.28 -5.07
C GLY A 247 -10.13 8.43 -3.55
N SER A 248 -10.18 9.68 -3.08
CA SER A 248 -10.06 10.07 -1.67
C SER A 248 -11.24 9.67 -0.75
N LYS A 249 -12.23 8.96 -1.29
CA LYS A 249 -13.47 8.58 -0.58
C LYS A 249 -13.76 7.08 -0.70
N VAL A 250 -12.73 6.30 -1.04
CA VAL A 250 -12.79 4.84 -1.07
C VAL A 250 -12.98 4.31 0.34
N ILE A 251 -14.07 3.56 0.54
CA ILE A 251 -14.33 2.81 1.77
C ILE A 251 -13.76 1.41 1.59
N ILE A 252 -12.75 1.06 2.39
CA ILE A 252 -12.23 -0.32 2.43
C ILE A 252 -13.29 -1.20 3.09
N LYS A 253 -13.67 -2.29 2.42
CA LYS A 253 -14.60 -3.29 2.94
C LYS A 253 -13.80 -4.47 3.47
N ASP A 254 -13.26 -4.37 4.68
CA ASP A 254 -12.36 -5.38 5.28
C ASP A 254 -12.93 -6.81 5.25
N ASN A 255 -14.25 -6.97 5.33
CA ASN A 255 -14.90 -8.29 5.23
C ASN A 255 -14.90 -8.83 3.80
N SER A 256 -15.24 -7.98 2.83
CA SER A 256 -15.21 -8.33 1.40
C SER A 256 -13.79 -8.64 0.95
N GLU A 257 -12.82 -7.88 1.44
CA GLU A 257 -11.39 -8.13 1.21
C GLU A 257 -10.96 -9.50 1.71
N ARG A 258 -11.22 -9.81 2.98
CA ARG A 258 -10.86 -11.11 3.56
C ARG A 258 -11.56 -12.26 2.85
N ALA A 259 -12.82 -12.08 2.46
CA ALA A 259 -13.57 -13.08 1.70
C ALA A 259 -12.91 -13.37 0.34
N VAL A 260 -12.57 -12.32 -0.39
CA VAL A 260 -11.91 -12.38 -1.71
C VAL A 260 -10.54 -13.04 -1.61
N LEU A 261 -9.69 -12.55 -0.72
CA LEU A 261 -8.33 -13.06 -0.58
C LEU A 261 -8.31 -14.51 -0.12
N ARG A 262 -9.17 -14.88 0.84
CA ARG A 262 -9.27 -16.26 1.32
C ARG A 262 -9.69 -17.20 0.19
N LYS A 263 -10.77 -16.87 -0.55
CA LYS A 263 -11.23 -17.72 -1.66
C LYS A 263 -10.17 -17.86 -2.74
N PHE A 264 -9.53 -16.75 -3.12
CA PHE A 264 -8.47 -16.78 -4.11
C PHE A 264 -7.31 -17.68 -3.69
N GLN A 265 -6.87 -17.57 -2.43
CA GLN A 265 -5.76 -18.37 -1.91
C GLN A 265 -6.07 -19.87 -1.90
N GLU A 266 -7.30 -20.24 -1.53
CA GLU A 266 -7.75 -21.63 -1.57
C GLU A 266 -7.75 -22.18 -3.00
N ASP A 267 -8.36 -21.46 -3.95
CA ASP A 267 -8.41 -21.89 -5.36
C ASP A 267 -7.02 -21.91 -6.01
N TRP A 268 -6.17 -20.96 -5.66
CA TRP A 268 -4.79 -20.90 -6.12
C TRP A 268 -4.00 -22.13 -5.66
N ALA A 269 -4.17 -22.52 -4.39
CA ALA A 269 -3.51 -23.70 -3.83
C ALA A 269 -4.01 -25.00 -4.49
N GLU A 270 -5.31 -25.11 -4.79
CA GLU A 270 -5.89 -26.26 -5.49
C GLU A 270 -5.43 -26.38 -6.95
N ALA A 271 -5.22 -25.24 -7.62
CA ALA A 271 -4.76 -25.23 -9.01
C ALA A 271 -3.31 -25.71 -9.19
N GLY A 272 -2.51 -25.75 -8.13
CA GLY A 272 -1.12 -26.23 -8.15
C GLY A 272 -0.19 -25.42 -9.06
N LEU A 273 -0.42 -24.10 -9.14
CA LEU A 273 0.32 -23.16 -10.00
C LEU A 273 1.50 -22.48 -9.30
#